data_AF-A0A948D6Q3-F1
#
_entry.id   AF-A0A948D6Q3-F1
#
_cell.length_a   1.000
_cell.length_b   1.000
_cell.length_c   1.000
_cell.angle_alpha   90.00
_cell.angle_beta   90.00
_cell.angle_gamma   90.00
#
_symmetry.space_group_name_H-M   'P 1'
#
loop_
_entity.id
_entity.type
_entity.pdbx_description
1 polymer ?
#
loop_
_entity_poly.entity_id
_entity_poly.type
_entity_poly.pdbx_seq_one_letter_code
_entity_poly.pdbx_strand_id
1 'polypeptide(L)'
;MHKIILHRNAVKFYRKADNALKERVADAIDVIARNPHLDGHIKKLKGDLKHMHRFRMGDLRILYEIDDAQEIVWIKTIEWRGLAYK
;
A
#
# COMPACT_ATOMS: atom_id res chain seq x y z
N MET A 1 12.74 6.13 -8.37
CA MET A 1 11.31 5.79 -8.28
C MET A 1 11.21 4.29 -8.43
N HIS A 2 10.49 3.63 -7.52
CA HIS A 2 10.38 2.18 -7.48
C HIS A 2 9.29 1.69 -8.43
N LYS A 3 9.47 0.50 -9.00
CA LYS A 3 8.43 -0.16 -9.79
C LYS A 3 7.36 -0.72 -8.87
N ILE A 4 6.09 -0.42 -9.16
CA ILE A 4 4.97 -0.90 -8.36
C ILE A 4 4.36 -2.16 -8.99
N ILE A 5 4.18 -3.21 -8.19
CA ILE A 5 3.46 -4.42 -8.59
C ILE A 5 2.30 -4.66 -7.64
N LEU A 6 1.09 -4.77 -8.19
CA LEU A 6 -0.14 -4.99 -7.43
C LEU A 6 -0.45 -6.48 -7.35
N HIS A 7 -0.60 -6.99 -6.13
CA HIS A 7 -1.14 -8.31 -5.90
C HIS A 7 -2.64 -8.36 -6.26
N ARG A 8 -3.17 -9.56 -6.55
CA ARG A 8 -4.57 -9.76 -6.98
C ARG A 8 -5.60 -9.11 -6.07
N ASN A 9 -5.33 -9.06 -4.77
CA ASN A 9 -6.23 -8.47 -3.77
C ASN A 9 -6.29 -6.94 -3.91
N ALA A 10 -5.13 -6.30 -4.13
CA ALA A 10 -5.05 -4.86 -4.38
C ALA A 10 -5.75 -4.49 -5.70
N VAL A 11 -5.55 -5.29 -6.76
CA VAL A 11 -6.27 -5.09 -8.04
C VAL A 11 -7.78 -5.21 -7.86
N LYS A 12 -8.25 -6.21 -7.09
CA LYS A 12 -9.68 -6.41 -6.81
C LYS A 12 -10.28 -5.24 -6.05
N PHE A 13 -9.56 -4.68 -5.07
CA PHE A 13 -9.98 -3.46 -4.37
C PHE A 13 -10.07 -2.28 -5.33
N TYR A 14 -9.01 -2.03 -6.09
CA TYR A 14 -8.92 -0.88 -7.01
C TYR A 14 -10.01 -0.90 -8.09
N ARG A 15 -10.34 -2.09 -8.63
CA ARG A 15 -11.41 -2.24 -9.62
C ARG A 15 -12.80 -1.90 -9.07
N LYS A 16 -13.04 -2.16 -7.78
CA LYS A 16 -14.32 -1.89 -7.11
C LYS A 16 -14.43 -0.46 -6.57
N ALA A 17 -13.32 0.25 -6.47
CA ALA A 17 -13.28 1.62 -6.00
C ALA A 17 -14.04 2.57 -6.94
N ASP A 18 -14.70 3.58 -6.36
CA ASP A 18 -15.19 4.72 -7.12
C ASP A 18 -14.03 5.61 -7.61
N ASN A 19 -14.34 6.62 -8.43
CA ASN A 19 -13.31 7.46 -9.05
C ASN A 19 -12.50 8.23 -7.99
N ALA A 20 -13.17 8.80 -6.99
CA ALA A 20 -12.50 9.52 -5.91
C ALA A 20 -11.53 8.62 -5.12
N LEU A 21 -11.92 7.38 -4.84
CA LEU A 21 -11.06 6.43 -4.15
C LEU A 21 -9.92 5.93 -5.04
N LYS A 22 -10.15 5.76 -6.35
CA LYS A 22 -9.08 5.40 -7.29
C LYS A 22 -8.00 6.48 -7.37
N GLU A 23 -8.40 7.75 -7.41
CA GLU A 23 -7.47 8.89 -7.38
C GLU A 23 -6.65 8.87 -6.08
N ARG A 24 -7.32 8.77 -4.93
CA ARG A 24 -6.64 8.67 -3.63
C ARG A 24 -5.66 7.49 -3.57
N VAL A 25 -6.04 6.34 -4.10
CA VAL A 25 -5.15 5.16 -4.17
C VAL A 25 -3.95 5.43 -5.08
N ALA A 26 -4.16 6.07 -6.23
CA ALA A 26 -3.09 6.42 -7.16
C ALA A 26 -2.09 7.39 -6.52
N ASP A 27 -2.57 8.45 -5.88
CA ASP A 27 -1.73 9.42 -5.15
C ASP A 27 -0.87 8.73 -4.08
N ALA A 28 -1.48 7.82 -3.32
CA ALA A 28 -0.77 7.04 -2.31
C ALA A 28 0.29 6.12 -2.91
N ILE A 29 -0.01 5.46 -4.04
CA ILE A 29 0.95 4.63 -4.76
C ILE A 29 2.11 5.48 -5.29
N ASP A 30 1.86 6.69 -5.78
CA ASP A 30 2.91 7.58 -6.28
C ASP A 30 3.82 8.10 -5.17
N VAL A 31 3.28 8.36 -3.97
CA VAL A 31 4.10 8.67 -2.79
C VAL A 31 4.99 7.46 -2.43
N ILE A 32 4.41 6.26 -2.37
CA ILE A 32 5.15 5.04 -2.06
C ILE A 32 6.22 4.76 -3.12
N ALA A 33 5.93 4.93 -4.40
CA ALA A 33 6.89 4.72 -5.48
C ALA A 33 8.08 5.68 -5.40
N ARG A 34 7.84 6.94 -4.98
CA ARG A 34 8.91 7.92 -4.81
C ARG A 34 9.78 7.62 -3.60
N ASN A 35 9.18 7.33 -2.44
CA ASN A 35 9.92 7.00 -1.23
C ASN A 35 9.14 5.98 -0.36
N PRO A 36 9.42 4.67 -0.52
CA PRO A 36 8.68 3.64 0.19
C PRO A 36 9.14 3.45 1.63
N HIS A 37 10.24 4.09 2.05
CA HIS A 37 10.81 3.92 3.39
C HIS A 37 10.42 5.05 4.34
N LEU A 38 10.20 6.27 3.84
CA LEU A 38 10.12 7.46 4.67
C LEU A 38 8.99 8.39 4.24
N ASP A 39 7.87 8.32 4.97
CA ASP A 39 6.79 9.30 4.96
C ASP A 39 6.07 9.27 6.32
N GLY A 40 5.47 10.39 6.76
CA GLY A 40 4.74 10.47 8.03
C GLY A 40 3.56 9.48 8.13
N HIS A 41 3.06 9.01 6.98
CA HIS A 41 2.00 8.02 6.85
C HIS A 41 2.49 6.57 6.77
N ILE A 42 3.81 6.35 6.60
CA ILE A 42 4.42 5.03 6.47
C ILE A 42 4.87 4.53 7.85
N LYS A 43 4.52 3.29 8.18
CA LYS A 43 5.08 2.58 9.34
C LYS A 43 5.52 1.18 8.94
N LYS A 44 6.75 0.82 9.30
CA LYS A 44 7.21 -0.58 9.28
C LYS A 44 6.41 -1.39 10.31
N LEU A 45 5.91 -2.55 9.90
CA LEU A 45 5.16 -3.43 10.80
C LEU A 45 6.13 -4.19 11.72
N LYS A 46 5.59 -4.82 12.76
CA LYS A 46 6.34 -5.53 13.80
C LYS A 46 5.92 -7.00 13.86
N GLY A 47 6.69 -7.81 14.57
CA GLY A 47 6.45 -9.25 14.72
C GLY A 47 6.63 -9.99 13.39
N ASP A 48 5.71 -10.91 13.10
CA ASP A 48 5.76 -11.75 11.89
C ASP A 48 5.71 -10.94 10.59
N LEU A 49 5.15 -9.72 10.66
CA LEU A 49 5.01 -8.81 9.51
C LEU A 49 6.17 -7.81 9.40
N LYS A 50 7.31 -8.01 10.08
CA LYS A 50 8.45 -7.06 10.06
C LYS A 50 9.04 -6.77 8.68
N HIS A 51 8.76 -7.62 7.69
CA HIS A 51 9.15 -7.46 6.29
C HIS A 51 8.21 -6.52 5.50
N MET A 52 7.08 -6.14 6.10
CA MET A 52 6.05 -5.32 5.49
C MET A 52 6.01 -3.90 6.06
N HIS A 53 5.49 -3.00 5.24
CA HIS A 53 5.21 -1.61 5.56
C HIS A 53 3.72 -1.32 5.37
N ARG A 54 3.24 -0.29 6.08
CA ARG A 54 1.87 0.21 5.96
C ARG A 54 1.88 1.69 5.67
N PHE A 55 1.28 2.09 4.56
CA PHE A 55 0.89 3.47 4.29
C PHE A 55 -0.54 3.72 4.78
N ARG A 56 -0.79 4.85 5.46
CA ARG A 56 -2.13 5.21 5.97
C ARG A 56 -2.57 6.60 5.53
N MET A 57 -3.71 6.67 4.85
CA MET A 57 -4.35 7.91 4.44
C MET A 57 -5.81 7.93 4.95
N GLY A 58 -6.02 8.58 6.09
CA GLY A 58 -7.31 8.56 6.79
C GLY A 58 -7.70 7.13 7.22
N ASP A 59 -8.77 6.63 6.61
CA ASP A 59 -9.27 5.27 6.82
C ASP A 59 -8.75 4.26 5.80
N LEU A 60 -7.98 4.67 4.79
CA LEU A 60 -7.37 3.74 3.85
C LEU A 60 -6.01 3.24 4.36
N ARG A 61 -5.73 1.96 4.18
CA ARG A 61 -4.42 1.33 4.42
C ARG A 61 -3.94 0.62 3.18
N ILE A 62 -2.64 0.76 2.91
CA ILE A 62 -1.94 0.01 1.87
C ILE A 62 -0.84 -0.77 2.57
N LEU A 63 -0.87 -2.10 2.44
CA LEU A 63 0.16 -2.99 2.93
C LEU A 63 1.06 -3.40 1.79
N TYR A 64 2.37 -3.24 1.97
CA TYR A 64 3.33 -3.52 0.92
C TYR A 64 4.67 -4.03 1.46
N GLU A 65 5.43 -4.65 0.57
CA GLU A 65 6.81 -5.06 0.79
C GLU A 65 7.72 -4.30 -0.16
N ILE A 66 8.96 -4.06 0.26
CA ILE A 66 9.98 -3.37 -0.52
C ILE A 66 11.05 -4.40 -0.84
N ASP A 67 11.36 -4.54 -2.12
CA ASP A 67 12.52 -5.26 -2.62
C ASP A 67 13.55 -4.22 -3.06
N ASP A 68 14.45 -3.87 -2.15
CA ASP A 68 15.51 -2.88 -2.40
C ASP A 68 16.54 -3.37 -3.44
N ALA A 69 16.67 -4.69 -3.62
CA ALA A 69 17.60 -5.25 -4.60
C ALA A 69 17.09 -5.08 -6.04
N GLN A 70 15.77 -5.14 -6.24
CA GLN A 70 15.13 -4.98 -7.54
C GLN A 70 14.49 -3.60 -7.76
N GLU A 71 14.54 -2.72 -6.75
CA GLU A 71 13.81 -1.45 -6.72
C GLU A 71 12.29 -1.63 -6.97
N ILE A 72 11.72 -2.71 -6.44
CA ILE A 72 10.29 -3.07 -6.60
C ILE A 72 9.55 -2.90 -5.28
N VAL A 73 8.35 -2.35 -5.36
CA VAL A 73 7.39 -2.34 -4.25
C VAL A 73 6.19 -3.21 -4.59
N TRP A 74 5.95 -4.22 -3.75
CA TRP A 74 4.85 -5.16 -3.89
C TRP A 74 3.66 -4.72 -3.03
N ILE A 75 2.63 -4.16 -3.63
CA ILE A 75 1.39 -3.84 -2.93
C ILE A 75 0.59 -5.13 -2.70
N LYS A 76 0.55 -5.61 -1.46
CA LYS A 76 -0.12 -6.87 -1.09
C LYS A 76 -1.62 -6.71 -0.95
N THR A 77 -2.06 -5.64 -0.30
CA THR A 77 -3.48 -5.36 -0.08
C THR A 77 -3.75 -3.87 0.08
N ILE A 78 -4.96 -3.47 -0.29
CA ILE A 78 -5.52 -2.15 -0.04
C ILE A 78 -6.83 -2.38 0.70
N GLU A 79 -7.01 -1.73 1.84
CA GLU A 79 -8.14 -2.00 2.73
C GLU A 79 -8.58 -0.76 3.51
N TRP A 80 -9.84 -0.78 3.95
CA TRP A 80 -10.37 0.22 4.86
C TRP A 80 -10.07 -0.13 6.33
N ARG A 81 -9.90 0.89 7.16
CA ARG A 81 -9.78 0.79 8.60
C ARG A 81 -11.10 0.25 9.14
N GLY A 82 -11.03 -0.88 9.84
CA GLY A 82 -12.21 -1.48 10.48
C GLY A 82 -12.94 -2.52 9.65
N LEU A 83 -12.53 -2.77 8.40
CA LEU A 83 -12.80 -4.05 7.73
C LEU A 83 -11.86 -5.14 8.29
N ALA A 84 -11.80 -5.23 9.61
CA ALA A 84 -11.33 -6.40 10.29
C ALA A 84 -12.45 -7.44 10.17
N TYR A 85 -12.23 -8.43 9.31
CA TYR A 85 -12.73 -9.79 9.36
C TYR A 85 -14.16 -9.99 9.93
N LYS A 86 -15.07 -10.47 9.07
CA LYS A 86 -16.03 -11.50 9.52
C LYS A 86 -15.28 -12.82 9.64
#